data_AF-A0A7S7AHG7-F1
#
_entry.id   AF-A0A7S7AHG7-F1
#
_cell.length_a   1.000
_cell.length_b   1.000
_cell.length_c   1.000
_cell.angle_alpha   90.00
_cell.angle_beta   90.00
_cell.angle_gamma   90.00
#
_symmetry.space_group_name_H-M   'P 1'
#
loop_
_entity.id
_entity.type
_entity.pdbx_description
1 polymer ?
#
loop_
_entity_poly.entity_id
_entity_poly.type
_entity_poly.pdbx_seq_one_letter_code
_entity_poly.pdbx_strand_id
1 'polypeptide(L)'
;MSYKHNNLMAMRVRYWEDSETDTVKIEKQFLQQMLIEHGVFQAPTLEDVKYFFFSLPSIIIVKGYALGFTNGDIKNMISQYIQENKNSLMQHETLKIQYRMS
;
A
#
# COMPACT_ATOMS: atom_id res chain seq x y z
N MET A 1 4.51 -10.27 -23.15
CA MET A 1 4.74 -9.74 -21.80
C MET A 1 4.17 -8.33 -21.73
N SER A 2 3.23 -8.04 -20.83
CA SER A 2 2.62 -6.71 -20.74
C SER A 2 3.53 -5.79 -19.91
N TYR A 3 4.25 -4.89 -20.58
CA TYR A 3 5.22 -3.96 -20.00
C TYR A 3 4.68 -3.12 -18.83
N LYS A 4 3.36 -2.90 -18.77
CA LYS A 4 2.71 -2.15 -17.69
C LYS A 4 2.78 -2.89 -16.33
N HIS A 5 2.65 -4.22 -16.32
CA HIS A 5 2.70 -4.99 -15.06
C HIS A 5 4.12 -5.08 -14.50
N ASN A 6 5.12 -5.22 -15.37
CA ASN A 6 6.53 -5.24 -14.94
C ASN A 6 6.95 -3.90 -14.33
N ASN A 7 6.49 -2.77 -14.88
CA ASN A 7 6.84 -1.46 -14.33
C ASN A 7 6.20 -1.24 -12.95
N LEU A 8 4.94 -1.61 -12.75
CA LEU A 8 4.28 -1.47 -11.45
C LEU A 8 4.92 -2.33 -10.37
N MET A 9 5.25 -3.59 -10.67
CA MET A 9 5.94 -4.46 -9.71
C MET A 9 7.33 -3.91 -9.37
N ALA A 10 8.07 -3.41 -10.36
CA ALA A 10 9.36 -2.76 -10.13
C ALA A 10 9.22 -1.51 -9.23
N MET A 11 8.17 -0.70 -9.41
CA MET A 11 7.88 0.41 -8.49
C MET A 11 7.63 -0.11 -7.07
N ARG A 12 6.83 -1.16 -6.87
CA ARG A 12 6.61 -1.66 -5.51
C ARG A 12 7.89 -2.13 -4.85
N VAL A 13 8.71 -2.89 -5.57
CA VAL A 13 9.99 -3.41 -5.07
C VAL A 13 10.94 -2.26 -4.76
N ARG A 14 11.10 -1.28 -5.66
CA ARG A 14 12.00 -0.14 -5.43
C ARG A 14 11.64 0.66 -4.18
N TYR A 15 10.35 0.98 -3.99
CA TYR A 15 9.90 1.68 -2.79
C TYR A 15 10.19 0.87 -1.53
N TRP A 16 9.92 -0.44 -1.61
CA TRP A 16 10.06 -1.29 -0.44
C TRP A 16 11.52 -1.50 -0.04
N GLU A 17 12.40 -1.70 -1.01
CA GLU A 17 13.83 -1.90 -0.77
C GLU A 17 14.58 -0.60 -0.48
N ASP A 18 13.99 0.57 -0.76
CA ASP A 18 14.56 1.86 -0.36
C ASP A 18 14.54 2.01 1.16
N SER A 19 15.72 1.84 1.76
CA SER A 19 15.99 1.97 3.19
C SER A 19 16.85 3.18 3.52
N GLU A 20 17.27 3.95 2.52
CA GLU A 20 18.19 5.07 2.67
C GLU A 20 17.42 6.40 2.74
N THR A 21 16.35 6.52 1.95
CA THR A 21 15.56 7.76 1.86
C THR A 21 14.68 7.97 3.10
N ASP A 22 14.90 9.06 3.82
CA ASP A 22 14.14 9.36 5.05
C ASP A 22 12.64 9.55 4.80
N THR A 23 12.26 10.15 3.67
CA THR A 23 10.85 10.25 3.26
C THR A 23 10.19 8.88 3.17
N VAL A 24 10.86 7.89 2.57
CA VAL A 24 10.33 6.53 2.43
C VAL A 24 10.20 5.84 3.79
N LYS A 25 11.13 6.09 4.73
CA LYS A 25 11.01 5.59 6.12
C LYS A 25 9.78 6.17 6.82
N ILE A 26 9.58 7.49 6.70
CA ILE A 26 8.41 8.19 7.26
C ILE A 26 7.12 7.64 6.66
N GLU A 27 7.08 7.42 5.35
CA GLU A 27 5.91 6.89 4.67
C GLU A 27 5.62 5.44 5.08
N LYS A 28 6.63 4.59 5.27
CA LYS A 28 6.45 3.23 5.82
C LYS A 28 5.85 3.25 7.23
N GLN A 29 6.33 4.15 8.10
CA GLN A 29 5.76 4.36 9.43
C GLN A 29 4.32 4.88 9.35
N PHE A 30 4.04 5.80 8.42
CA PHE A 30 2.69 6.30 8.18
C PHE A 30 1.73 5.18 7.76
N LEU A 31 2.14 4.31 6.82
CA LEU A 31 1.34 3.16 6.40
C LEU A 31 1.11 2.17 7.55
N GLN A 32 2.11 1.96 8.41
CA GLN A 32 1.98 1.16 9.63
C GLN A 32 0.93 1.76 10.57
N GLN A 33 0.97 3.07 10.80
CA GLN A 33 0.02 3.78 11.65
C GLN A 33 -1.40 3.67 11.09
N MET A 34 -1.58 3.78 9.78
CA MET A 34 -2.88 3.62 9.13
C MET A 34 -3.50 2.23 9.39
N LEU A 35 -2.70 1.17 9.41
CA LEU A 35 -3.18 -0.18 9.74
C LEU A 35 -3.68 -0.28 11.20
N ILE A 36 -3.04 0.44 12.12
CA ILE A 36 -3.44 0.53 13.53
C ILE A 36 -4.72 1.36 13.66
N GLU A 37 -4.75 2.55 13.06
CA GLU A 37 -5.89 3.48 13.13
C GLU A 37 -7.19 2.87 12.60
N HIS A 38 -7.09 2.12 11.50
CA HIS A 38 -8.24 1.43 10.93
C HIS A 38 -8.52 0.07 11.60
N GLY A 39 -7.71 -0.32 12.58
CA GLY A 39 -7.88 -1.54 13.37
C GLY A 39 -7.75 -2.81 12.53
N VAL A 40 -6.85 -2.82 11.55
CA VAL A 40 -6.49 -4.01 10.78
C VAL A 40 -5.54 -4.89 11.61
N PHE A 41 -4.51 -4.28 12.19
CA PHE A 41 -3.57 -4.97 13.07
C PHE A 41 -3.36 -4.14 14.34
N GLN A 42 -3.25 -4.81 15.49
CA GLN A 42 -3.01 -4.12 16.76
C GLN A 42 -1.55 -3.66 16.90
N ALA A 43 -0.61 -4.45 16.39
CA ALA A 43 0.83 -4.16 16.39
C ALA A 43 1.45 -4.67 15.07
N PRO A 44 1.16 -4.02 13.92
CA PRO A 44 1.66 -4.45 12.63
C PRO A 44 3.19 -4.46 12.58
N THR A 45 3.76 -5.54 12.09
CA THR A 45 5.19 -5.66 11.77
C THR A 45 5.52 -4.97 10.45
N LEU A 46 6.81 -4.83 10.15
CA LEU A 46 7.23 -4.32 8.84
C LEU A 46 6.80 -5.25 7.70
N GLU A 47 6.69 -6.55 7.94
CA GLU A 47 6.17 -7.52 6.95
C GLU A 47 4.67 -7.34 6.70
N ASP A 48 3.88 -7.01 7.73
CA ASP A 48 2.45 -6.69 7.56
C ASP A 48 2.25 -5.43 6.71
N VAL A 49 3.09 -4.43 6.94
CA VAL A 49 3.11 -3.20 6.13
C VAL A 49 3.54 -3.51 4.69
N LYS A 50 4.49 -4.45 4.49
CA LYS A 50 4.90 -4.92 3.16
C LYS A 50 3.72 -5.55 2.45
N TYR A 51 3.09 -6.53 3.08
CA TYR A 51 1.92 -7.22 2.54
C TYR A 51 0.84 -6.22 2.15
N PHE A 52 0.49 -5.31 3.06
CA PHE A 52 -0.49 -4.26 2.81
C PHE A 52 -0.11 -3.39 1.60
N PHE A 53 1.11 -2.86 1.59
CA PHE A 53 1.61 -2.03 0.51
C PHE A 53 1.56 -2.74 -0.85
N PHE A 54 1.91 -4.04 -0.89
CA PHE A 54 1.85 -4.85 -2.11
C PHE A 54 0.42 -5.17 -2.54
N SER A 55 -0.54 -5.15 -1.61
CA SER A 55 -1.96 -5.31 -1.91
C SER A 55 -2.61 -4.05 -2.53
N LEU A 56 -2.06 -2.85 -2.26
CA LEU A 56 -2.66 -1.58 -2.68
C LEU A 56 -2.97 -1.55 -4.18
N PRO A 57 -4.12 -1.00 -4.64
CA PRO A 57 -4.42 -0.82 -6.04
C PRO A 57 -3.33 -0.03 -6.80
N SER A 58 -3.15 -0.33 -8.09
CA SER A 58 -2.13 0.31 -8.94
C SER A 58 -2.25 1.84 -8.97
N ILE A 59 -3.48 2.36 -8.96
CA ILE A 59 -3.77 3.80 -8.95
C ILE A 59 -3.24 4.50 -7.69
N ILE A 60 -3.28 3.83 -6.53
CA ILE A 60 -2.71 4.35 -5.28
C ILE A 60 -1.19 4.35 -5.36
N ILE A 61 -0.59 3.28 -5.88
CA ILE A 61 0.88 3.21 -6.04
C ILE A 61 1.39 4.30 -6.97
N VAL A 62 0.80 4.46 -8.15
CA VAL A 62 1.26 5.45 -9.13
C VAL A 62 1.11 6.87 -8.59
N LYS A 63 -0.03 7.20 -7.95
CA LYS A 63 -0.25 8.54 -7.40
C LYS A 63 0.58 8.80 -6.14
N GLY A 64 0.74 7.81 -5.27
CA GLY A 64 1.61 7.90 -4.08
C GLY A 64 3.06 8.13 -4.46
N TYR A 65 3.55 7.49 -5.51
CA TYR A 65 4.89 7.77 -6.06
C TYR A 65 5.07 9.19 -6.58
N ALA A 66 4.00 9.80 -7.10
CA ALA A 66 4.06 11.15 -7.67
C ALA A 66 3.88 12.25 -6.61
N LEU A 67 3.08 12.00 -5.56
CA LEU A 67 2.64 13.01 -4.60
C LEU A 67 3.09 12.73 -3.15
N GLY A 68 3.59 11.53 -2.86
CA GLY A 68 3.83 11.01 -1.52
C GLY A 68 2.62 10.26 -0.94
N PHE A 69 2.88 9.24 -0.13
CA PHE A 69 1.84 8.44 0.54
C PHE A 69 1.20 9.16 1.73
N THR A 70 1.86 10.20 2.25
CA THR A 70 1.32 11.09 3.31
C THR A 70 0.40 12.18 2.77
N ASN A 71 0.33 12.35 1.44
CA ASN A 71 -0.57 13.32 0.81
C ASN A 71 -2.04 13.02 1.15
N GLY A 72 -2.83 14.06 1.41
CA GLY A 72 -4.23 13.94 1.85
C GLY A 72 -5.12 13.13 0.91
N ASP A 73 -4.98 13.31 -0.41
CA ASP A 73 -5.77 12.56 -1.39
C ASP A 73 -5.39 11.07 -1.36
N ILE A 74 -4.10 10.77 -1.24
CA ILE A 74 -3.59 9.40 -1.18
C ILE A 74 -4.00 8.73 0.13
N LYS A 75 -3.94 9.45 1.25
CA LYS A 75 -4.44 9.00 2.55
C LYS A 75 -5.91 8.62 2.47
N ASN A 76 -6.74 9.41 1.80
CA ASN A 76 -8.17 9.11 1.62
C ASN A 76 -8.38 7.84 0.80
N MET A 77 -7.65 7.69 -0.32
CA MET A 77 -7.71 6.48 -1.15
C MET A 77 -7.26 5.23 -0.38
N ILE A 78 -6.19 5.33 0.41
CA ILE A 78 -5.69 4.24 1.26
C ILE A 78 -6.74 3.88 2.33
N SER A 79 -7.32 4.89 2.99
CA SER A 79 -8.36 4.69 4.00
C SER A 79 -9.57 3.96 3.42
N GLN A 80 -10.06 4.40 2.26
CA GLN A 80 -11.16 3.75 1.57
C GLN A 80 -10.84 2.29 1.24
N TYR A 81 -9.65 2.03 0.67
CA TYR A 81 -9.22 0.67 0.36
C TYR A 81 -9.15 -0.23 1.61
N ILE A 82 -8.60 0.28 2.73
CA ILE A 82 -8.58 -0.46 3.99
C ILE A 82 -9.99 -0.79 4.46
N GLN A 83 -10.90 0.19 4.45
CA GLN A 83 -12.29 -0.01 4.90
C GLN A 83 -13.01 -1.06 4.06
N GLU A 84 -12.86 -1.02 2.74
CA GLU A 84 -13.49 -1.97 1.81
C GLU A 84 -12.93 -3.39 1.93
N ASN A 85 -11.66 -3.55 2.33
CA ASN A 85 -10.95 -4.84 2.30
C ASN A 85 -10.50 -5.31 3.70
N LYS A 86 -10.97 -4.67 4.77
CA LYS A 86 -10.47 -4.86 6.14
C LYS A 86 -10.38 -6.33 6.55
N ASN A 87 -11.45 -7.10 6.38
CA ASN A 87 -11.50 -8.49 6.80
C ASN A 87 -10.47 -9.36 6.06
N SER A 88 -10.32 -9.17 4.75
CA SER A 88 -9.32 -9.90 3.96
C SER A 88 -7.89 -9.50 4.30
N LEU A 89 -7.65 -8.20 4.57
CA LEU A 89 -6.35 -7.72 5.04
C LEU A 89 -5.97 -8.36 6.39
N MET A 90 -6.92 -8.46 7.32
CA MET A 90 -6.71 -9.09 8.63
C MET A 90 -6.36 -10.58 8.55
N GLN A 91 -6.82 -11.27 7.50
CA GLN A 91 -6.59 -12.70 7.29
C GLN A 91 -5.35 -12.98 6.42
N HIS A 92 -4.59 -11.95 6.05
CA HIS A 92 -3.48 -12.03 5.08
C HIS A 92 -3.89 -12.72 3.78
N GLU A 93 -5.17 -12.60 3.38
CA GLU A 93 -5.64 -13.23 2.16
C GLU A 93 -4.91 -12.63 0.95
N THR A 94 -4.61 -13.46 -0.05
CA THR A 94 -4.15 -12.96 -1.34
C THR A 94 -5.30 -12.22 -2.00
N LEU A 95 -5.42 -10.92 -1.71
CA LEU A 95 -6.39 -10.03 -2.33
C LEU A 95 -6.13 -10.06 -3.83
N LYS A 96 -6.94 -10.82 -4.56
CA LYS A 96 -6.98 -10.75 -6.02
C LYS A 96 -7.33 -9.32 -6.33
N ILE A 97 -6.36 -8.56 -6.86
CA ILE A 97 -6.58 -7.22 -7.41
C ILE A 97 -7.62 -7.40 -8.52
N GLN A 98 -8.90 -7.33 -8.17
CA GLN A 98 -10.01 -7.37 -9.12
C GLN A 98 -9.98 -6.02 -9.81
N TYR A 99 -9.25 -5.94 -10.92
CA TYR A 99 -9.46 -4.90 -11.91
C TYR A 99 -10.92 -5.03 -12.38
N ARG A 100 -11.83 -4.27 -11.77
CA ARG A 100 -13.11 -3.99 -12.39
C ARG A 100 -12.84 -3.06 -13.56
N MET A 101 -12.78 -3.63 -14.77
CA MET A 101 -13.12 -2.87 -15.96
C MET A 101 -14.65 -2.82 -16.00
N SER A 102 -15.20 -1.67 -15.64
CA SER A 102 -16.58 -1.28 -15.97
C SER A 102 -16.54 -0.28 -17.11
#